data_AF-A5P7G7-F1
#
_entry.id   AF-A5P7G7-F1
#
_cell.length_a   1.000
_cell.length_b   1.000
_cell.length_c   1.000
_cell.angle_alpha   90.00
_cell.angle_beta   90.00
_cell.angle_gamma   90.00
#
_symmetry.space_group_name_H-M   'P 1'
#
loop_
_entity.id
_entity.type
_entity.pdbx_description
1 polymer ?
#
loop_
_entity_poly.entity_id
_entity_poly.type
_entity_poly.pdbx_seq_one_letter_code
_entity_poly.pdbx_strand_id
1 'polypeptide(L)'
;MREGPYKDPREDDIVYDDRRISRPDASVPDWASVDATYRPVPIVWFAGALLLQIIAQPVLFGIVRGVLGLPPLVMVAVALLASGVIWHFAMERGMATASFAWRLATALMLAFFFGITALTALS
;
A
#
# COMPACT_ATOMS: atom_id res chain seq x y z
N MET A 1 -47.68 19.67 12.41
CA MET A 1 -46.46 18.90 12.74
C MET A 1 -46.81 18.04 13.93
N ARG A 2 -46.68 16.72 13.80
CA ARG A 2 -47.12 15.76 14.83
C ARG A 2 -45.91 15.49 15.71
N GLU A 3 -45.90 16.03 16.92
CA GLU A 3 -44.90 15.72 17.93
C GLU A 3 -45.03 14.23 18.28
N GLY A 4 -44.12 13.42 17.73
CA GLY A 4 -43.93 12.06 18.24
C GLY A 4 -43.41 12.14 19.68
N PRO A 5 -43.54 11.07 20.48
CA PRO A 5 -43.15 11.06 21.89
C PRO A 5 -41.63 11.23 22.13
N TYR A 6 -40.84 11.51 21.09
CA TYR A 6 -39.40 11.68 21.16
C TYR A 6 -39.05 13.11 20.77
N LYS A 7 -38.40 13.83 21.69
CA LYS A 7 -37.84 15.17 21.46
C LYS A 7 -36.72 15.14 20.42
N ASP A 8 -36.44 16.28 19.80
CA ASP A 8 -35.37 16.44 18.82
C ASP A 8 -34.01 16.06 19.45
N PRO A 9 -33.29 15.04 18.94
CA PRO A 9 -32.00 14.60 19.48
C PRO A 9 -30.90 15.68 19.49
N ARG A 10 -31.10 16.80 18.78
CA ARG A 10 -30.18 17.94 18.79
C ARG A 10 -30.37 18.87 19.99
N GLU A 11 -31.52 18.82 20.64
CA GLU A 11 -31.86 19.67 21.79
C GLU A 11 -31.55 19.00 23.13
N ASP A 12 -31.66 17.66 23.20
CA ASP A 12 -31.33 16.90 24.40
C ASP A 12 -29.90 16.33 24.29
N ASP A 13 -28.90 17.13 24.66
CA ASP A 13 -27.53 16.66 24.89
C ASP A 13 -27.50 15.84 26.20
N ILE A 14 -27.81 14.55 26.10
CA ILE A 14 -27.81 13.64 27.25
C ILE A 14 -26.35 13.34 27.61
N VAL A 15 -25.84 14.05 28.61
CA VAL A 15 -24.53 13.79 29.20
C VAL A 15 -24.68 12.75 30.30
N TYR A 16 -23.92 11.65 30.21
CA TYR A 16 -23.78 10.67 31.29
C TYR A 16 -22.30 10.52 31.61
N ASP A 17 -21.95 10.75 32.87
CA ASP A 17 -20.56 10.88 33.32
C ASP A 17 -19.83 11.99 32.54
N ASP A 18 -18.72 11.72 31.85
CA ASP A 18 -18.01 12.68 30.99
C ASP A 18 -18.42 12.59 29.50
N ARG A 19 -19.48 11.86 29.14
CA ARG A 19 -19.78 11.51 27.73
C ARG A 19 -21.13 12.00 27.25
N ARG A 20 -21.15 12.56 26.03
CA ARG A 20 -22.38 12.96 25.31
C ARG A 20 -22.93 11.73 24.58
N ILE A 21 -24.01 11.15 25.10
CA ILE A 21 -24.62 9.90 24.58
C ILE A 21 -25.60 10.15 23.44
N SER A 22 -26.10 11.38 23.28
CA SER A 22 -27.14 11.70 22.28
C SER A 22 -26.63 11.79 20.84
N ARG A 23 -25.31 11.67 20.64
CA ARG A 23 -24.67 11.78 19.34
C ARG A 23 -24.66 10.43 18.62
N PRO A 24 -25.03 10.32 17.33
CA PRO A 24 -24.97 9.06 16.58
C PRO A 24 -23.56 8.44 16.52
N ASP A 25 -22.53 9.27 16.71
CA ASP A 25 -21.11 8.90 16.86
C ASP A 25 -20.76 8.35 18.26
N ALA A 26 -21.64 8.53 19.25
CA ALA A 26 -21.46 8.04 20.63
C ALA A 26 -22.00 6.62 20.87
N SER A 27 -22.69 6.02 19.89
CA SER A 27 -23.16 4.63 19.99
C SER A 27 -22.05 3.60 19.70
N VAL A 28 -20.87 4.05 19.29
CA VAL A 28 -19.75 3.19 18.96
C VAL A 28 -18.83 3.10 20.19
N PRO A 29 -18.45 1.91 20.64
CA PRO A 29 -17.53 1.77 21.77
C PRO A 29 -16.21 2.52 21.53
N ASP A 30 -15.55 3.05 22.56
CA ASP A 30 -14.32 3.85 22.40
C ASP A 30 -13.16 3.11 21.72
N TRP A 31 -13.21 1.77 21.75
CA TRP A 31 -12.25 0.91 21.08
C TRP A 31 -12.52 0.76 19.58
N ALA A 32 -13.72 1.10 19.12
CA ALA A 32 -14.13 1.03 17.73
C ALA A 32 -13.92 2.41 17.08
N SER A 33 -12.82 2.53 16.35
CA SER A 33 -12.61 3.69 15.47
C SER A 33 -13.66 3.67 14.35
N VAL A 34 -14.59 4.61 14.39
CA VAL A 34 -15.58 4.84 13.32
C VAL A 34 -14.88 5.12 11.96
N ASP A 35 -13.62 5.56 12.01
CA ASP A 35 -12.78 5.83 10.84
C ASP A 35 -11.81 4.67 10.56
N ALA A 36 -12.33 3.47 10.28
CA ALA A 36 -11.54 2.34 9.78
C ALA A 36 -11.24 2.44 8.27
N THR A 37 -11.44 3.62 7.67
CA THR A 37 -11.10 3.85 6.27
C THR A 37 -9.58 3.82 6.14
N TYR A 38 -9.05 2.76 5.53
CA TYR A 38 -7.63 2.63 5.25
C TYR A 38 -7.11 3.89 4.53
N ARG A 39 -6.24 4.63 5.20
CA ARG A 39 -5.51 5.75 4.60
C ARG A 39 -4.24 5.18 3.98
N PRO A 40 -4.02 5.31 2.67
CA PRO A 40 -2.83 4.77 2.04
C PRO A 40 -1.58 5.43 2.64
N VAL A 41 -0.79 4.64 3.36
CA VAL A 41 0.45 5.11 3.98
C VAL A 41 1.60 4.87 2.99
N PRO A 42 2.27 5.92 2.47
CA PRO A 42 3.28 5.75 1.44
C PRO A 42 4.41 4.78 1.80
N ILE A 43 4.93 4.84 3.03
CA ILE A 43 6.03 3.97 3.46
C ILE A 43 5.66 2.48 3.40
N VAL A 44 4.39 2.11 3.62
CA VAL A 44 3.93 0.72 3.55
C VAL A 44 4.04 0.17 2.13
N TRP A 45 3.63 0.96 1.14
CA TRP A 45 3.70 0.55 -0.27
C TRP A 45 5.14 0.57 -0.80
N PHE A 46 5.96 1.53 -0.36
CA PHE A 46 7.40 1.53 -0.64
C PHE A 46 8.07 0.28 -0.08
N ALA A 47 7.87 -0.03 1.20
CA ALA A 47 8.45 -1.20 1.85
C ALA A 47 7.94 -2.51 1.26
N GLY A 48 6.65 -2.59 0.92
CA GLY A 48 6.08 -3.73 0.21
C GLY A 48 6.73 -3.95 -1.16
N ALA A 49 6.91 -2.87 -1.94
CA ALA A 49 7.61 -2.94 -3.22
C ALA A 49 9.07 -3.36 -3.05
N LEU A 50 9.77 -2.84 -2.04
CA LEU A 50 11.15 -3.22 -1.70
C LEU A 50 11.27 -4.71 -1.39
N LEU A 51 10.40 -5.22 -0.51
CA LEU A 51 10.40 -6.64 -0.13
C LEU A 51 10.12 -7.54 -1.34
N LEU A 52 9.10 -7.21 -2.13
CA LEU A 52 8.80 -7.94 -3.36
C LEU A 52 9.99 -7.91 -4.34
N GLN A 53 10.65 -6.77 -4.50
CA GLN A 53 11.79 -6.63 -5.41
C GLN A 53 12.99 -7.46 -4.95
N ILE A 54 13.35 -7.39 -3.67
CA ILE A 54 14.49 -8.14 -3.09
C ILE A 54 14.26 -9.65 -3.16
N ILE A 55 13.01 -10.11 -3.08
CA ILE A 55 12.68 -11.55 -3.17
C ILE A 55 12.54 -11.98 -4.63
N ALA A 56 11.75 -11.25 -5.44
CA ALA A 56 11.42 -11.66 -6.80
C ALA A 56 12.65 -11.68 -7.71
N GLN A 57 13.53 -10.68 -7.64
CA GLN A 57 14.71 -10.59 -8.51
C GLN A 57 15.64 -11.83 -8.39
N PRO A 58 16.14 -12.23 -7.20
CA PRO A 58 17.01 -13.39 -7.07
C PRO A 58 16.28 -14.71 -7.34
N VAL A 59 14.99 -14.84 -6.97
CA VAL A 59 14.19 -16.03 -7.29
C VAL A 59 14.08 -16.21 -8.81
N LEU A 60 13.72 -15.14 -9.52
CA LEU A 60 13.64 -15.15 -10.98
C LEU A 60 15.02 -15.43 -11.59
N PHE A 61 16.09 -14.84 -11.07
CA PHE A 61 17.45 -15.12 -11.54
C PHE A 61 17.81 -16.60 -11.39
N GLY A 62 17.60 -17.18 -10.20
CA GLY A 62 17.89 -18.59 -9.92
C GLY A 62 17.09 -19.53 -10.82
N ILE A 63 15.80 -19.23 -11.07
CA ILE A 63 14.97 -20.05 -11.96
C ILE A 63 15.38 -19.88 -13.43
N VAL A 64 15.42 -18.65 -13.93
CA VAL A 64 15.62 -18.36 -15.36
C VAL A 64 17.03 -18.71 -15.82
N ARG A 65 18.06 -18.35 -15.03
CA ARG A 65 19.46 -18.59 -15.37
C ARG A 65 19.97 -19.93 -14.84
N GLY A 66 19.59 -20.31 -13.63
CA GLY A 66 20.09 -21.54 -12.99
C GLY A 66 19.35 -22.80 -13.42
N VAL A 67 18.01 -22.79 -13.36
CA VAL A 67 17.19 -23.99 -13.66
C VAL A 67 16.90 -24.12 -15.15
N LEU A 68 16.45 -23.04 -15.79
CA LEU A 68 16.02 -23.06 -17.19
C LEU A 68 17.15 -22.80 -18.19
N GLY A 69 18.27 -22.22 -17.74
CA GLY A 69 19.42 -21.91 -18.61
C GLY A 69 19.13 -20.90 -19.73
N LEU A 70 18.09 -20.06 -19.59
CA LEU A 70 17.66 -19.13 -20.63
C LEU A 70 18.70 -18.02 -20.86
N PRO A 71 18.77 -17.45 -22.08
CA PRO A 71 19.80 -16.48 -22.43
C PRO A 71 19.71 -15.19 -21.58
N PRO A 72 20.83 -14.47 -21.38
CA PRO A 72 20.90 -13.27 -20.55
C PRO A 72 19.83 -12.21 -20.87
N LEU A 73 19.56 -11.96 -22.15
CA LEU A 73 18.56 -10.97 -22.58
C LEU A 73 17.14 -11.32 -22.12
N VAL A 74 16.80 -12.61 -22.08
CA VAL A 74 15.50 -13.07 -21.56
C VAL A 74 15.42 -12.82 -20.06
N MET A 75 16.51 -13.05 -19.31
CA MET A 75 16.56 -12.73 -17.88
C MET A 75 16.37 -11.23 -17.63
N VAL A 76 17.03 -10.37 -18.41
CA VAL A 76 16.87 -8.90 -18.31
C VAL A 76 15.42 -8.49 -18.59
N ALA A 77 14.80 -9.05 -19.63
CA ALA A 77 13.40 -8.77 -19.96
C ALA A 77 12.45 -9.20 -18.83
N VAL A 78 12.64 -10.39 -18.26
CA VAL A 78 11.84 -10.91 -17.15
C VAL A 78 12.02 -10.06 -15.89
N ALA A 79 13.26 -9.68 -15.55
CA ALA A 79 13.57 -8.81 -14.42
C ALA A 79 12.92 -7.42 -14.56
N LEU A 80 12.94 -6.86 -15.77
CA LEU A 80 12.29 -5.57 -16.06
C LEU A 80 10.78 -5.67 -15.92
N LEU A 81 10.18 -6.72 -16.49
CA LEU A 81 8.74 -6.97 -16.39
C LEU A 81 8.30 -7.13 -14.94
N ALA A 82 9.02 -7.92 -14.13
CA ALA A 82 8.73 -8.08 -12.71
C ALA A 82 8.78 -6.75 -11.95
N SER A 83 9.80 -5.92 -12.22
CA SER A 83 9.92 -4.59 -11.62
C SER A 83 8.76 -3.67 -12.03
N GLY A 84 8.36 -3.73 -13.30
CA GLY A 84 7.22 -2.96 -13.83
C GLY A 84 5.88 -3.38 -13.21
N VAL A 85 5.68 -4.69 -13.00
CA VAL A 85 4.50 -5.23 -12.29
C VAL A 85 4.47 -4.73 -10.85
N ILE A 86 5.60 -4.80 -10.14
CA ILE A 86 5.69 -4.31 -8.75
C ILE A 86 5.41 -2.80 -8.68
N TRP A 87 5.97 -2.01 -9.60
CA TRP A 87 5.68 -0.59 -9.72
C TRP A 87 4.18 -0.32 -9.91
N HIS A 88 3.55 -1.03 -10.85
CA HIS A 88 2.12 -0.87 -11.14
C HIS A 88 1.26 -1.16 -9.92
N PHE A 89 1.51 -2.28 -9.23
CA PHE A 89 0.81 -2.62 -7.99
C PHE A 89 0.99 -1.58 -6.89
N ALA A 90 2.21 -1.06 -6.71
CA ALA A 90 2.47 -0.01 -5.72
C ALA A 90 1.67 1.27 -6.04
N MET A 91 1.54 1.62 -7.33
CA MET A 91 0.79 2.79 -7.78
C MET A 91 -0.70 2.66 -7.52
N GLU A 92 -1.32 1.54 -7.90
CA GLU A 92 -2.77 1.32 -7.72
C GLU A 92 -3.21 1.35 -6.27
N ARG A 93 -2.34 0.92 -5.35
CA ARG A 93 -2.71 0.70 -3.95
C ARG A 93 -2.56 1.94 -3.06
N GLY A 94 -1.83 2.96 -3.51
CA GLY A 94 -1.65 4.17 -2.70
C GLY A 94 -0.46 5.04 -3.05
N MET A 95 0.48 4.55 -3.87
CA MET A 95 1.65 5.35 -4.23
C MET A 95 1.31 6.46 -5.23
N ALA A 96 0.25 6.31 -6.04
CA ALA A 96 -0.17 7.32 -6.99
C ALA A 96 -0.56 8.66 -6.33
N THR A 97 -1.18 8.61 -5.14
CA THR A 97 -1.61 9.79 -4.38
C THR A 97 -0.53 10.35 -3.44
N ALA A 98 0.63 9.69 -3.35
CA ALA A 98 1.73 10.14 -2.50
C ALA A 98 2.50 11.33 -3.11
N SER A 99 3.32 11.97 -2.28
CA SER A 99 4.19 13.06 -2.74
C SER A 99 5.12 12.58 -3.87
N PHE A 100 5.59 13.51 -4.69
CA PHE A 100 6.51 13.19 -5.78
C PHE A 100 7.78 12.49 -5.28
N ALA A 101 8.30 12.89 -4.11
CA ALA A 101 9.47 12.28 -3.50
C ALA A 101 9.29 10.78 -3.25
N TRP A 102 8.11 10.34 -2.77
CA TRP A 102 7.83 8.92 -2.54
C TRP A 102 7.78 8.11 -3.83
N ARG A 103 7.13 8.65 -4.87
CA ARG A 103 7.05 8.02 -6.18
C ARG A 103 8.45 7.88 -6.80
N LEU A 104 9.25 8.94 -6.72
CA LEU A 104 10.62 8.93 -7.23
C LEU A 104 11.51 7.96 -6.45
N ALA A 105 11.45 7.97 -5.11
CA ALA A 105 12.21 7.03 -4.28
C ALA A 105 11.88 5.57 -4.62
N THR A 106 10.59 5.26 -4.82
CA THR A 106 10.15 3.91 -5.23
C THR A 106 10.70 3.55 -6.61
N ALA A 107 10.65 4.48 -7.58
CA ALA A 107 11.17 4.25 -8.93
C ALA A 107 12.68 3.98 -8.92
N LEU A 108 13.43 4.80 -8.21
CA LEU A 108 14.89 4.66 -8.07
C LEU A 108 15.26 3.36 -7.37
N MET A 109 14.53 2.99 -6.32
CA MET A 109 14.74 1.73 -5.62
C MET A 109 14.50 0.53 -6.54
N LEU A 110 13.41 0.52 -7.33
CA LEU A 110 13.14 -0.57 -8.27
C LEU A 110 14.22 -0.64 -9.35
N ALA A 111 14.58 0.51 -9.92
CA ALA A 111 15.63 0.63 -10.93
C ALA A 111 16.99 0.17 -10.41
N PHE A 112 17.32 0.45 -9.16
CA PHE A 112 18.57 0.01 -8.52
C PHE A 112 18.68 -1.51 -8.45
N PHE A 113 17.66 -2.19 -7.89
CA PHE A 113 17.69 -3.66 -7.79
C PHE A 113 17.54 -4.37 -9.14
N PHE A 114 16.76 -3.79 -10.06
CA PHE A 114 16.74 -4.23 -11.45
C PHE A 114 18.13 -4.10 -12.08
N GLY A 115 18.80 -2.96 -11.88
CA GLY A 115 20.13 -2.67 -12.41
C GLY A 115 21.18 -3.68 -11.93
N ILE A 116 21.17 -4.02 -10.64
CA ILE A 116 22.03 -5.09 -10.11
C ILE A 116 21.79 -6.40 -10.86
N THR A 117 20.52 -6.82 -10.95
CA THR A 117 20.15 -8.10 -11.58
C THR A 117 20.51 -8.14 -13.06
N ALA A 118 20.26 -7.04 -13.78
CA ALA A 118 20.58 -6.92 -15.19
C ALA A 118 22.09 -6.95 -15.45
N LEU A 119 22.87 -6.22 -14.64
CA LEU A 119 24.33 -6.24 -14.72
C LEU A 119 24.89 -7.63 -14.44
N THR A 120 24.40 -8.31 -13.39
CA THR A 120 24.81 -9.69 -13.07
C THR A 120 24.43 -10.70 -14.16
N ALA A 121 23.31 -10.48 -14.87
CA ALA A 121 22.93 -11.37 -15.96
C ALA A 121 23.83 -11.21 -17.20
N LEU A 122 24.36 -10.00 -17.42
CA LEU A 122 25.09 -9.61 -18.62
C LEU A 122 26.62 -9.67 -18.46
N SER A 123 27.14 -9.72 -17.23
CA SER A 123 28.55 -9.97 -16.90
C SER A 123 28.93 -11.43 -17.09
#